data_AF-A0A1I4URQ1-F1
#
_entry.id   AF-A0A1I4URQ1-F1
#
_cell.length_a   1.000
_cell.length_b   1.000
_cell.length_c   1.000
_cell.angle_alpha   90.00
_cell.angle_beta   90.00
_cell.angle_gamma   90.00
#
_symmetry.space_group_name_H-M   'P 1'
#
loop_
_entity.id
_entity.type
_entity.pdbx_description
1 polymer ?
#
loop_
_entity_poly.entity_id
_entity_poly.type
_entity_poly.pdbx_seq_one_letter_code
_entity_poly.pdbx_strand_id
1 'polypeptide(L)'
;MNVKLIFMVVALALPLSVTAYSGGKGNYEHYRAKKIERLDKELGLSPDQKTKLEALFKEQGEKHKAIYKETKSQLQSILTPEQNTKLEEMKQRRHEKWREKHQERKQEKSGDSQS
;
A
#
# COMPACT_ATOMS: atom_id res chain seq x y z
N MET A 1 -2.62 -15.19 40.13
CA MET A 1 -1.19 -14.94 40.40
C MET A 1 -0.41 -15.69 39.33
N ASN A 2 0.33 -15.07 38.41
CA ASN A 2 1.40 -14.08 38.60
C ASN A 2 1.53 -13.10 37.41
N VAL A 3 1.54 -11.81 37.73
CA VAL A 3 1.90 -10.68 36.87
C VAL A 3 3.38 -10.34 37.08
N LYS A 4 4.27 -10.72 36.15
CA LYS A 4 5.68 -10.29 36.03
C LYS A 4 6.09 -10.59 34.57
N LEU A 5 6.20 -9.64 33.64
CA LEU A 5 7.22 -8.60 33.55
C LEU A 5 6.80 -7.57 32.50
N ILE A 6 6.59 -6.33 32.95
CA ILE A 6 6.73 -5.12 32.13
C ILE A 6 8.18 -4.68 32.30
N PHE A 7 8.94 -4.56 31.21
CA PHE A 7 10.09 -3.67 30.92
C PHE A 7 10.54 -4.12 29.51
N MET A 8 10.64 -3.29 28.47
CA MET A 8 11.49 -2.12 28.41
C MET A 8 11.11 -1.30 27.17
N VAL A 9 11.03 0.02 27.35
CA VAL A 9 10.93 1.04 26.32
C VAL A 9 12.09 0.88 25.33
N VAL A 10 11.80 0.65 24.07
CA VAL A 10 12.72 0.99 22.97
C VAL A 10 12.14 2.21 22.29
N ALA A 11 12.52 3.38 22.81
CA ALA A 11 12.43 4.65 22.11
C ALA A 11 13.45 4.62 20.96
N LEU A 12 13.11 3.93 19.87
CA LEU A 12 13.88 4.01 18.63
C LEU A 12 13.39 5.25 17.87
N ALA A 13 14.00 6.39 18.16
CA ALA A 13 13.91 7.57 17.30
C ALA A 13 14.68 7.27 16.00
N LEU A 14 14.08 6.49 15.11
CA LEU A 14 14.52 6.41 13.72
C LEU A 14 13.97 7.63 12.98
N PRO A 15 14.80 8.39 12.25
CA PRO A 15 14.28 9.24 11.19
C PRO A 15 13.62 8.32 10.16
N LEU A 16 12.30 8.23 10.21
CA LEU A 16 11.52 7.55 9.19
C LEU A 16 11.64 8.41 7.93
N SER A 17 12.65 8.13 7.11
CA SER A 17 12.66 8.49 5.71
C SER A 17 11.45 7.81 5.08
N VAL A 18 10.33 8.52 5.03
CA VAL A 18 9.11 8.07 4.36
C VAL A 18 9.45 8.02 2.88
N THR A 19 9.94 6.86 2.41
CA THR A 19 9.86 6.55 1.00
C THR A 19 8.37 6.46 0.70
N ALA A 20 7.84 7.53 0.11
CA ALA A 20 6.47 7.58 -0.36
C ALA A 20 6.32 6.47 -1.41
N TYR A 21 5.88 5.30 -0.96
CA TYR A 21 5.43 4.21 -1.81
C TYR A 21 4.21 4.78 -2.52
N SER A 22 4.43 5.32 -3.72
CA SER A 22 3.36 5.82 -4.57
C SER A 22 2.52 4.62 -4.95
N GLY A 23 1.51 4.35 -4.13
CA GLY A 23 0.55 3.29 -4.29
C GLY A 23 -0.08 3.44 -5.67
N GLY A 24 0.35 2.59 -6.59
CA GLY A 24 -0.40 2.35 -7.80
C GLY A 24 -1.83 2.04 -7.39
N LYS A 25 -2.79 2.57 -8.15
CA LYS A 25 -4.22 2.30 -8.04
C LYS A 25 -4.48 0.83 -8.40
N GLY A 26 -3.91 -0.09 -7.62
CA GLY A 26 -4.24 -1.50 -7.65
C GLY A 26 -5.56 -1.69 -6.93
N ASN A 27 -6.30 -2.72 -7.33
CA ASN A 27 -7.53 -3.11 -6.67
C ASN A 27 -7.20 -3.49 -5.23
N TYR A 28 -7.30 -2.52 -4.33
CA TYR A 28 -6.90 -2.67 -2.94
C TYR A 28 -7.70 -3.77 -2.24
N GLU A 29 -8.95 -3.98 -2.64
CA GLU A 29 -9.75 -5.13 -2.23
C GLU A 29 -9.13 -6.46 -2.66
N HIS A 30 -8.65 -6.57 -3.89
CA HIS A 30 -7.98 -7.77 -4.38
C HIS A 30 -6.68 -8.06 -3.61
N TYR A 31 -5.90 -7.02 -3.28
CA TYR A 31 -4.70 -7.16 -2.47
C TYR A 31 -5.00 -7.64 -1.04
N ARG A 32 -6.04 -7.09 -0.40
CA ARG A 32 -6.48 -7.52 0.92
C ARG A 32 -6.96 -8.96 0.92
N ALA A 33 -7.78 -9.34 -0.06
CA ALA A 33 -8.27 -10.71 -0.21
C ALA A 33 -7.09 -11.70 -0.32
N LYS A 34 -6.11 -11.42 -1.20
CA LYS A 34 -4.90 -12.24 -1.31
C LYS A 34 -4.06 -12.29 -0.04
N LYS A 35 -4.04 -11.21 0.74
CA LYS A 35 -3.34 -11.18 2.02
C LYS A 35 -4.01 -12.07 3.06
N ILE A 36 -5.35 -12.02 3.15
CA ILE A 36 -6.13 -12.88 4.05
C ILE A 36 -5.99 -14.33 3.63
N GLU A 37 -6.08 -14.65 2.34
CA GLU A 37 -5.87 -15.99 1.80
C GLU A 37 -4.51 -16.57 2.19
N ARG A 38 -3.44 -15.75 2.11
CA ARG A 38 -2.11 -16.18 2.55
C ARG A 38 -2.06 -16.43 4.06
N LEU A 39 -2.62 -15.52 4.86
CA LEU A 39 -2.65 -15.69 6.32
C LEU A 39 -3.45 -16.93 6.71
N ASP A 40 -4.54 -17.21 6.01
CA ASP A 40 -5.35 -18.42 6.19
C ASP A 40 -4.54 -19.67 5.91
N LYS A 41 -3.82 -19.71 4.78
CA LYS A 41 -2.99 -20.85 4.41
C LYS A 41 -1.88 -21.14 5.43
N GLU A 42 -1.25 -20.09 5.97
CA GLU A 42 -0.11 -20.23 6.89
C GLU A 42 -0.54 -20.44 8.35
N LEU A 43 -1.69 -19.90 8.76
CA LEU A 43 -2.09 -19.84 10.17
C LEU A 43 -3.36 -20.68 10.47
N GLY A 44 -4.05 -21.18 9.46
CA GLY A 44 -5.30 -21.93 9.61
C GLY A 44 -6.38 -21.10 10.27
N LEU A 45 -6.79 -19.99 9.64
CA LEU A 45 -7.67 -19.02 10.27
C LEU A 45 -9.10 -19.56 10.39
N SER A 46 -9.72 -19.34 11.56
CA SER A 46 -11.15 -19.61 11.73
C SER A 46 -12.00 -18.61 10.92
N PRO A 47 -13.28 -18.94 10.63
CA PRO A 47 -14.19 -18.01 9.97
C PRO A 47 -14.27 -16.64 10.67
N ASP A 48 -14.37 -16.64 12.00
CA ASP A 48 -14.43 -15.41 12.80
C ASP A 48 -13.16 -14.57 12.69
N GLN A 49 -11.99 -15.20 12.61
CA GLN A 49 -10.71 -14.50 12.44
C GLN A 49 -10.63 -13.82 11.06
N LYS A 50 -11.11 -14.49 10.01
CA LYS A 50 -11.16 -13.93 8.65
C LYS A 50 -12.05 -12.69 8.61
N THR A 51 -13.26 -12.77 9.16
CA THR A 51 -14.19 -11.62 9.23
C THR A 51 -13.58 -10.44 9.99
N LYS A 52 -12.89 -10.68 11.12
CA LYS A 52 -12.20 -9.62 11.87
C LYS A 52 -11.07 -8.98 11.06
N LEU A 53 -10.30 -9.76 10.31
CA LEU A 53 -9.23 -9.25 9.45
C LEU A 53 -9.77 -8.43 8.28
N GLU A 54 -10.88 -8.86 7.67
CA GLU A 54 -11.56 -8.09 6.62
C GLU A 54 -12.00 -6.72 7.14
N ALA A 55 -12.67 -6.69 8.29
CA ALA A 55 -13.09 -5.45 8.93
C ALA A 55 -11.89 -4.54 9.25
N LEU A 56 -10.83 -5.09 9.85
CA LEU A 56 -9.61 -4.36 10.18
C LEU A 56 -8.96 -3.75 8.93
N PHE A 57 -8.77 -4.54 7.87
CA PHE A 57 -8.17 -4.05 6.65
C PHE A 57 -9.06 -3.02 5.96
N LYS A 58 -10.38 -3.19 5.98
CA LYS A 58 -11.36 -2.23 5.47
C LYS A 58 -11.17 -0.87 6.13
N GLU A 59 -11.23 -0.82 7.45
CA GLU A 59 -11.06 0.37 8.28
C GLU A 59 -9.72 1.06 8.03
N GLN A 60 -8.62 0.28 8.02
CA GLN A 60 -7.29 0.85 7.73
C GLN A 60 -7.21 1.50 6.35
N GLY A 61 -7.93 0.96 5.38
CA GLY A 61 -8.00 1.57 4.05
C GLY A 61 -8.67 2.91 4.00
N GLU A 62 -9.76 3.05 4.73
CA GLU A 62 -10.51 4.31 4.82
C GLU A 62 -9.65 5.37 5.50
N LYS A 63 -8.99 5.01 6.61
CA LYS A 63 -8.01 5.87 7.29
C LYS A 63 -6.87 6.28 6.36
N HIS A 64 -6.30 5.33 5.62
CA HIS A 64 -5.21 5.61 4.68
C HIS A 64 -5.66 6.53 3.54
N LYS A 65 -6.86 6.34 2.99
CA LYS A 65 -7.43 7.22 1.96
C LYS A 65 -7.62 8.65 2.48
N ALA A 66 -8.09 8.81 3.72
CA ALA A 66 -8.27 10.11 4.34
C ALA A 66 -6.93 10.83 4.50
N ILE A 67 -5.95 10.17 5.13
CA ILE A 67 -4.59 10.70 5.31
C ILE A 67 -3.96 11.07 3.95
N TYR A 68 -4.08 10.19 2.95
CA TYR A 68 -3.55 10.47 1.61
C TYR A 68 -4.14 11.73 0.98
N LYS A 69 -5.46 11.93 1.09
CA LYS A 69 -6.13 13.13 0.56
C LYS A 69 -5.67 14.39 1.29
N GLU A 70 -5.61 14.33 2.61
CA GLU A 70 -5.16 15.43 3.45
C GLU A 70 -3.71 15.82 3.13
N THR A 71 -2.79 14.84 3.15
CA THR A 71 -1.38 15.06 2.82
C THR A 71 -1.22 15.61 1.39
N LYS A 72 -1.99 15.10 0.42
CA LYS A 72 -1.95 15.64 -0.95
C LYS A 72 -2.37 17.10 -0.98
N SER A 73 -3.44 17.46 -0.26
CA SER A 73 -3.92 18.84 -0.20
C SER A 73 -2.91 19.78 0.44
N GLN A 74 -2.33 19.37 1.58
CA GLN A 74 -1.30 20.15 2.28
C GLN A 74 -0.05 20.33 1.42
N LEU A 75 0.39 19.28 0.74
CA LEU A 75 1.51 19.36 -0.19
C LEU A 75 1.24 20.38 -1.31
N GLN A 76 0.05 20.34 -1.92
CA GLN A 76 -0.31 21.26 -2.99
C GLN A 76 -0.36 22.72 -2.53
N SER A 77 -0.73 22.98 -1.27
CA SER A 77 -0.72 24.35 -0.72
C SER A 77 0.68 24.90 -0.43
N ILE A 78 1.68 24.04 -0.25
CA ILE A 78 3.07 24.45 0.01
C ILE A 78 3.81 24.75 -1.31
N LEU A 79 3.45 24.06 -2.39
CA LEU A 79 4.11 24.18 -3.68
C LEU A 79 3.59 25.37 -4.49
N THR A 80 4.48 25.97 -5.28
CA THR A 80 4.08 26.97 -6.27
C THR A 80 3.25 26.32 -7.40
N PRO A 81 2.47 27.10 -8.17
CA PRO A 81 1.72 26.56 -9.31
C PRO A 81 2.60 25.79 -10.30
N GLU A 82 3.78 26.30 -10.62
CA GLU A 82 4.73 25.64 -11.52
C GLU A 82 5.26 24.31 -10.95
N GLN A 83 5.58 24.28 -9.66
CA GLN A 83 6.02 23.05 -8.97
C GLN A 83 4.92 22.00 -8.92
N ASN A 84 3.66 22.40 -8.73
CA ASN A 84 2.50 21.51 -8.79
C ASN A 84 2.34 20.89 -10.19
N THR A 85 2.49 21.68 -11.25
CA THR A 85 2.47 21.17 -12.64
C THR A 85 3.57 20.12 -12.85
N LYS A 86 4.81 20.43 -12.44
CA LYS A 86 5.94 19.49 -12.54
C LYS A 86 5.70 18.20 -11.75
N LEU A 87 5.07 18.30 -10.57
CA LEU A 87 4.71 17.14 -9.76
C LEU A 87 3.69 16.24 -10.47
N GLU A 88 2.68 16.81 -11.12
CA GLU A 88 1.69 16.03 -11.87
C GLU A 88 2.29 15.37 -13.12
N GLU A 89 3.17 16.06 -13.85
CA GLU A 89 3.93 15.46 -14.97
C GLU A 89 4.81 14.29 -14.51
N MET A 90 5.48 14.43 -13.37
CA MET A 90 6.28 13.34 -12.78
C MET A 90 5.40 12.13 -12.42
N LYS A 91 4.18 12.35 -11.91
CA LYS A 91 3.22 11.27 -11.63
C LYS A 91 2.75 10.59 -12.91
N GLN A 92 2.44 11.35 -13.96
CA GLN A 92 2.02 10.82 -15.26
C GLN A 92 3.11 9.95 -15.88
N ARG A 93 4.34 10.47 -15.98
CA ARG A 93 5.48 9.70 -16.51
C ARG A 93 5.75 8.41 -15.74
N ARG A 94 5.61 8.46 -14.40
CA ARG A 94 5.74 7.25 -13.57
C ARG A 94 4.65 6.23 -13.90
N HIS A 95 3.42 6.70 -14.12
CA HIS A 95 2.30 5.84 -14.46
C HIS A 95 2.45 5.20 -15.85
N GLU A 96 2.92 5.97 -16.84
CA GLU A 96 3.23 5.47 -18.18
C GLU A 96 4.29 4.37 -18.16
N LYS A 97 5.45 4.63 -17.55
CA LYS A 97 6.51 3.62 -17.38
C LYS A 97 6.02 2.36 -16.69
N TRP A 98 5.13 2.50 -15.71
CA TRP A 98 4.54 1.34 -15.03
C TRP A 98 3.60 0.56 -15.95
N ARG A 99 2.82 1.23 -16.80
CA ARG A 99 1.94 0.58 -17.79
C ARG A 99 2.75 -0.13 -18.86
N GLU A 100 3.77 0.50 -19.42
CA GLU A 100 4.69 -0.10 -20.40
C GLU A 100 5.31 -1.37 -19.85
N LYS A 101 5.96 -1.30 -18.68
CA LYS A 101 6.56 -2.47 -18.03
C LYS A 101 5.54 -3.57 -17.71
N HIS A 102 4.26 -3.21 -17.47
CA HIS A 102 3.21 -4.20 -17.26
C HIS A 102 2.77 -4.86 -18.57
N GLN A 103 2.77 -4.12 -19.68
CA GLN A 103 2.47 -4.65 -21.01
C GLN A 103 3.58 -5.59 -21.49
N GLU A 104 4.84 -5.20 -21.34
CA GLU A 104 6.01 -6.06 -21.64
C GLU A 104 5.92 -7.40 -20.92
N ARG A 105 5.75 -7.40 -19.59
CA ARG A 105 5.59 -8.63 -18.80
C ARG A 105 4.38 -9.49 -19.20
N LYS A 106 3.33 -8.89 -19.79
CA LYS A 106 2.19 -9.66 -20.30
C LYS A 106 2.55 -10.33 -21.62
N GLN A 107 3.24 -9.63 -22.52
CA GLN A 107 3.67 -10.14 -23.81
C GLN A 107 4.69 -11.26 -23.68
N GLU A 108 5.67 -11.13 -22.79
CA GLU A 108 6.65 -12.18 -22.45
C GLU A 108 5.96 -13.47 -22.00
N LYS A 109 5.01 -13.36 -21.06
CA LYS A 109 4.27 -14.52 -20.53
C LYS A 109 3.38 -15.20 -21.56
N SER A 110 2.83 -14.47 -22.53
CA SER A 110 2.06 -15.07 -23.63
C SER A 110 2.95 -15.74 -24.67
N GLY A 111 4.17 -15.24 -24.91
CA GLY A 111 5.12 -15.85 -25.85
C GLY A 111 5.70 -17.18 -25.36
N ASP A 112 6.01 -17.28 -24.07
CA ASP A 112 6.51 -18.53 -23.44
C ASP A 112 5.45 -19.64 -23.34
N SER A 113 4.16 -19.30 -23.39
CA SER A 113 3.09 -20.30 -23.33
C SER A 113 2.77 -20.94 -24.70
N GLN A 114 3.39 -20.45 -25.78
CA GLN A 114 3.20 -20.94 -27.16
C GLN A 114 4.47 -21.60 -27.76
N SER A 115 5.55 -21.72 -26.99
CA SER A 115 6.81 -22.37 -27.40
C SER A 115 7.00 -23.72 -26.71
#